data_AF-A0A560HYL0-F1
#
_entry.id   AF-A0A560HYL0-F1
#
_cell.length_a   1.000
_cell.length_b   1.000
_cell.length_c   1.000
_cell.angle_alpha   90.00
_cell.angle_beta   90.00
_cell.angle_gamma   90.00
#
_symmetry.space_group_name_H-M   'P 1'
#
loop_
_entity.id
_entity.type
_entity.pdbx_description
1 polymer ?
#
loop_
_entity_poly.entity_id
_entity_poly.type
_entity_poly.pdbx_seq_one_letter_code
_entity_poly.pdbx_strand_id
1 'polypeptide(L)'
;MMGVGMAGVTARLLISAGLMLAATLPGTAWGYDAMVILYSGQDRGGSTLDIEADTENLAGDGWNDRARSLTVTGGTWEVCRHAGYRDCETVRAWDVINDLSRIGLDQAISSVRRIDRPASEPAATTGTGSSIVWNTRRPTTLWSLTSAGDCRPDIRAAFAQRFGSAGEGDFDGGPSDGRLTWDGKVWGYNCAYRQTDIWPED
;
A
#
# COMPACT_ATOMS: atom_id res chain seq x y z
N MET A 1 -51.52 -18.16 -69.46
CA MET A 1 -52.84 -17.48 -69.34
C MET A 1 -52.96 -16.99 -67.91
N MET A 2 -53.34 -15.71 -67.75
CA MET A 2 -54.16 -15.10 -66.68
C MET A 2 -54.04 -15.71 -65.27
N GLY A 3 -53.66 -15.02 -64.19
CA GLY A 3 -53.89 -13.63 -63.84
C GLY A 3 -54.46 -13.58 -62.41
N VAL A 4 -53.91 -12.67 -61.60
CA VAL A 4 -54.53 -11.91 -60.48
C VAL A 4 -55.01 -12.65 -59.22
N GLY A 5 -54.63 -12.10 -58.04
CA GLY A 5 -55.36 -12.29 -56.79
C GLY A 5 -54.69 -11.68 -55.56
N MET A 6 -54.99 -10.41 -55.26
CA MET A 6 -54.67 -9.73 -53.99
C MET A 6 -55.31 -10.43 -52.78
N ALA A 7 -54.64 -10.43 -51.64
CA ALA A 7 -55.26 -10.14 -50.34
C ALA A 7 -54.16 -9.90 -49.29
N GLY A 8 -54.19 -8.72 -48.69
CA GLY A 8 -53.24 -8.30 -47.66
C GLY A 8 -53.40 -9.06 -46.36
N VAL A 9 -52.28 -9.25 -45.67
CA VAL A 9 -52.26 -9.47 -44.22
C VAL A 9 -51.23 -8.51 -43.66
N THR A 10 -51.74 -7.49 -42.97
CA THR A 10 -50.94 -6.58 -42.15
C THR A 10 -50.30 -7.38 -41.01
N ALA A 11 -49.03 -7.73 -41.17
CA ALA A 11 -48.26 -8.39 -40.12
C ALA A 11 -47.98 -7.38 -39.01
N ARG A 12 -48.64 -7.58 -37.87
CA ARG A 12 -48.34 -6.87 -36.62
C ARG A 12 -46.88 -7.16 -36.25
N LEU A 13 -46.04 -6.13 -36.22
CA LEU A 13 -44.69 -6.22 -35.65
C LEU A 13 -44.82 -6.70 -34.19
N LEU A 14 -44.43 -7.94 -33.94
CA LEU A 14 -44.04 -8.36 -32.60
C LEU A 14 -42.60 -7.87 -32.42
N ILE A 15 -42.45 -6.82 -31.62
CA ILE A 15 -41.15 -6.34 -31.15
C ILE A 15 -40.61 -7.46 -30.25
N SER A 16 -39.75 -8.30 -30.80
CA SER A 16 -38.96 -9.24 -30.01
C SER A 16 -38.05 -8.40 -29.11
N ALA A 17 -38.40 -8.31 -27.83
CA ALA A 17 -37.56 -7.72 -26.80
C ALA A 17 -36.24 -8.49 -26.76
N GLY A 18 -35.21 -7.94 -27.39
CA GLY A 18 -33.85 -8.46 -27.26
C GLY A 18 -33.44 -8.38 -25.81
N LEU A 19 -33.18 -9.53 -25.19
CA LEU A 19 -32.44 -9.59 -23.93
C LEU A 19 -31.10 -8.89 -24.15
N MET A 20 -30.99 -7.64 -23.70
CA MET A 20 -29.69 -7.02 -23.46
C MET A 20 -29.07 -7.78 -22.28
N LEU A 21 -28.23 -8.77 -22.57
CA LEU A 21 -27.23 -9.19 -21.60
C LEU A 21 -26.35 -7.97 -21.35
N ALA A 22 -26.54 -7.29 -20.23
CA ALA A 22 -25.56 -6.37 -19.70
C ALA A 22 -24.32 -7.20 -19.35
N ALA A 23 -23.39 -7.31 -20.31
CA ALA A 23 -22.04 -7.76 -20.02
C ALA A 23 -21.44 -6.73 -19.08
N THR A 24 -21.41 -7.04 -17.78
CA THR A 24 -20.56 -6.34 -16.83
C THR A 24 -19.13 -6.59 -17.27
N LEU A 25 -18.58 -5.71 -18.09
CA LEU A 25 -17.14 -5.63 -18.25
C LEU A 25 -16.62 -5.43 -16.81
N PRO A 26 -15.77 -6.31 -16.27
CA PRO A 26 -14.99 -5.94 -15.10
C PRO A 26 -14.29 -4.66 -15.53
N GLY A 27 -14.68 -3.54 -14.92
CA GLY A 27 -13.99 -2.29 -15.15
C GLY A 27 -12.55 -2.57 -14.80
N THR A 28 -11.68 -2.62 -15.82
CA THR A 28 -10.27 -2.41 -15.60
C THR A 28 -10.20 -0.99 -15.09
N ALA A 29 -10.31 -0.83 -13.77
CA ALA A 29 -9.78 0.32 -13.10
C ALA A 29 -8.32 0.34 -13.55
N TRP A 30 -8.02 1.23 -14.49
CA TRP A 30 -6.65 1.67 -14.69
C TRP A 30 -6.29 2.24 -13.33
N GLY A 31 -5.62 1.44 -12.50
CA GLY A 31 -4.99 1.95 -11.30
C GLY A 31 -3.95 2.93 -11.83
N TYR A 32 -4.28 4.21 -11.86
CA TYR A 32 -3.25 5.23 -11.96
C TYR A 32 -2.32 4.97 -10.78
N ASP A 33 -1.06 4.70 -11.07
CA ASP A 33 -0.08 4.49 -10.01
C ASP A 33 -0.09 5.74 -9.14
N ALA A 34 -0.50 5.57 -7.88
CA ALA A 34 -0.70 6.67 -6.95
C ALA A 34 0.61 6.92 -6.24
N MET A 35 1.29 8.00 -6.62
CA MET A 35 2.57 8.40 -6.06
C MET A 35 2.66 9.92 -5.89
N VAL A 36 3.59 10.34 -5.03
CA VAL A 36 4.08 11.71 -4.94
C VAL A 36 5.51 11.74 -5.48
N ILE A 37 5.78 12.65 -6.39
CA ILE A 37 7.13 12.91 -6.91
C ILE A 37 7.63 14.21 -6.29
N LEU A 38 8.73 14.13 -5.55
CA LEU A 38 9.43 15.27 -4.97
C LEU A 38 10.58 15.69 -5.89
N TYR A 39 10.75 17.00 -6.06
CA TYR A 39 11.80 17.57 -6.90
C TYR A 39 12.68 18.50 -6.07
N SER A 40 14.00 18.43 -6.24
CA SER A 40 14.94 19.27 -5.47
C SER A 40 15.02 20.71 -5.97
N GLY A 41 14.47 21.01 -7.15
CA GLY A 41 14.34 22.35 -7.71
C GLY A 41 12.88 22.80 -7.74
N GLN A 42 12.67 24.09 -7.96
CA GLN A 42 11.36 24.63 -8.33
C GLN A 42 10.99 24.18 -9.77
N ASP A 43 9.72 24.36 -10.13
CA ASP A 43 9.18 24.04 -11.46
C ASP A 43 9.47 22.60 -11.94
N ARG A 44 9.56 21.65 -11.00
CA ARG A 44 9.92 20.23 -11.22
C ARG A 44 11.33 20.04 -11.78
N GLY A 45 12.24 20.94 -11.47
CA GLY A 45 13.66 20.83 -11.82
C GLY A 45 14.49 20.01 -10.81
N GLY A 46 15.72 19.68 -11.19
CA GLY A 46 16.69 19.02 -10.31
C GLY A 46 16.52 17.50 -10.21
N SER A 47 17.02 16.90 -9.13
CA SER A 47 16.85 15.47 -8.84
C SER A 47 15.41 15.17 -8.42
N THR A 48 14.99 13.90 -8.54
CA THR A 48 13.64 13.44 -8.20
C THR A 48 13.65 12.27 -7.20
N LEU A 49 12.61 12.18 -6.38
CA LEU A 49 12.27 11.01 -5.57
C LEU A 49 10.80 10.67 -5.78
N ASP A 50 10.55 9.44 -6.16
CA ASP A 50 9.21 8.91 -6.37
C ASP A 50 8.79 8.15 -5.10
N ILE A 51 7.63 8.50 -4.55
CA ILE A 51 7.11 7.97 -3.29
C ILE A 51 5.77 7.28 -3.57
N GLU A 52 5.78 5.94 -3.55
CA GLU A 52 4.61 5.09 -3.81
C GLU A 52 3.95 4.58 -2.52
N ALA A 53 4.68 4.63 -1.39
CA ALA A 53 4.26 4.14 -0.08
C ALA A 53 4.52 5.17 1.03
N ASP A 54 3.96 4.93 2.21
CA ASP A 54 4.16 5.82 3.36
C ASP A 54 5.63 5.83 3.76
N THR A 55 6.20 7.02 3.94
CA THR A 55 7.60 7.23 4.30
C THR A 55 7.67 8.13 5.54
N GLU A 56 7.95 7.51 6.69
CA GLU A 56 7.94 8.19 7.99
C GLU A 56 9.12 9.15 8.17
N ASN A 57 10.24 8.91 7.48
CA ASN A 57 11.43 9.75 7.54
C ASN A 57 12.24 9.70 6.24
N LEU A 58 12.26 10.82 5.50
CA LEU A 58 12.98 10.96 4.23
C LEU A 58 14.51 10.99 4.40
N ALA A 59 15.03 11.11 5.61
CA ALA A 59 16.47 11.02 5.86
C ALA A 59 17.05 9.63 5.50
N GLY A 60 16.24 8.56 5.57
CA GLY A 60 16.64 7.21 5.18
C GLY A 60 17.08 7.12 3.71
N ASP A 61 16.44 7.92 2.85
CA ASP A 61 16.71 8.01 1.41
C ASP A 61 17.65 9.17 1.05
N GLY A 62 18.13 9.94 2.04
CA GLY A 62 18.95 11.14 1.82
C GLY A 62 18.17 12.32 1.22
N TRP A 63 16.87 12.38 1.48
CA TRP A 63 15.92 13.33 0.87
C TRP A 63 15.27 14.31 1.83
N ASN A 64 15.65 14.27 3.12
CA ASN A 64 15.17 15.23 4.11
C ASN A 64 15.45 16.67 3.67
N ASP A 65 14.46 17.54 3.81
CA ASP A 65 14.59 19.00 3.61
C ASP A 65 15.10 19.38 2.20
N ARG A 66 14.88 18.52 1.21
CA ARG A 66 15.42 18.72 -0.15
C ARG A 66 14.38 19.19 -1.14
N ALA A 67 13.12 18.84 -0.94
CA ALA A 67 12.05 19.11 -1.89
C ALA A 67 11.76 20.62 -2.00
N ARG A 68 11.55 21.09 -3.22
CA ARG A 68 11.21 22.48 -3.57
C ARG A 68 10.01 22.61 -4.50
N SER A 69 9.66 21.54 -5.19
CA SER A 69 8.39 21.38 -5.92
C SER A 69 7.93 19.93 -5.86
N LEU A 70 6.64 19.68 -6.15
CA LEU A 70 6.07 18.33 -6.16
C LEU A 70 5.01 18.14 -7.25
N THR A 71 4.78 16.89 -7.62
CA THR A 71 3.66 16.43 -8.44
C THR A 71 3.00 15.22 -7.78
N VAL A 72 1.68 15.13 -7.84
CA VAL A 72 0.93 13.95 -7.40
C VAL A 72 0.29 13.29 -8.61
N THR A 73 0.60 12.03 -8.88
CA THR A 73 0.01 11.28 -10.01
C THR A 73 -1.36 10.71 -9.65
N GLY A 74 -1.57 10.39 -8.37
CA GLY A 74 -2.79 9.74 -7.90
C GLY A 74 -2.86 9.67 -6.37
N GLY A 75 -4.07 9.48 -5.86
CA GLY A 75 -4.34 9.39 -4.41
C GLY A 75 -4.49 10.73 -3.70
N THR A 76 -4.60 10.71 -2.38
CA THR A 76 -4.55 11.89 -1.50
C THR A 76 -3.48 11.65 -0.45
N TRP A 77 -2.56 12.59 -0.33
CA TRP A 77 -1.36 12.45 0.48
C TRP A 77 -1.24 13.59 1.48
N GLU A 78 -0.59 13.31 2.60
CA GLU A 78 -0.04 14.31 3.50
C GLU A 78 1.46 14.41 3.29
N VAL A 79 1.95 15.63 3.09
CA VAL A 79 3.36 15.97 3.04
C VAL A 79 3.70 16.82 4.25
N CYS A 80 4.66 16.39 5.06
CA CYS A 80 4.85 16.92 6.41
C CYS A 80 6.23 17.52 6.61
N ARG A 81 6.29 18.63 7.35
CA ARG A 81 7.50 19.35 7.71
C ARG A 81 8.44 18.53 8.59
N HIS A 82 7.89 17.61 9.38
CA HIS A 82 8.66 16.82 10.34
C HIS A 82 8.44 15.33 10.12
N ALA A 83 9.48 14.55 10.38
CA ALA A 83 9.39 13.09 10.42
C ALA A 83 8.30 12.61 11.39
N GLY A 84 7.73 11.43 11.13
CA GLY A 84 6.63 10.89 11.94
C GLY A 84 5.28 11.56 11.65
N TYR A 85 5.09 12.12 10.45
CA TYR A 85 3.83 12.69 9.98
C TYR A 85 3.32 13.86 10.85
N ARG A 86 4.21 14.80 11.19
CA ARG A 86 3.87 15.98 11.99
C ARG A 86 3.96 17.26 11.17
N ASP A 87 2.98 18.15 11.36
CA ASP A 87 2.87 19.45 10.69
C ASP A 87 2.78 19.28 9.16
N CYS A 88 1.57 18.92 8.68
CA CYS A 88 1.34 18.38 7.35
C CYS A 88 0.40 19.25 6.52
N GLU A 89 0.64 19.25 5.20
CA GLU A 89 -0.28 19.77 4.19
C GLU A 89 -0.84 18.62 3.35
N THR A 90 -2.12 18.72 2.99
CA THR A 90 -2.79 17.72 2.14
C THR A 90 -2.65 18.08 0.66
N VAL A 91 -2.15 17.14 -0.14
CA VAL A 91 -2.08 17.23 -1.61
C VAL A 91 -2.86 16.08 -2.24
N ARG A 92 -3.43 16.31 -3.42
CA ARG A 92 -4.36 15.40 -4.10
C ARG A 92 -3.87 15.03 -5.48
N ALA A 93 -4.43 13.95 -6.02
CA ALA A 93 -4.20 13.50 -7.38
C ALA A 93 -4.25 14.66 -8.36
N TRP A 94 -3.25 14.72 -9.24
CA TRP A 94 -3.05 15.74 -10.26
C TRP A 94 -2.61 17.12 -9.74
N ASP A 95 -2.39 17.27 -8.43
CA ASP A 95 -1.77 18.49 -7.90
C ASP A 95 -0.34 18.62 -8.43
N VAL A 96 -0.02 19.86 -8.79
CA VAL A 96 1.32 20.29 -9.19
C VAL A 96 1.63 21.55 -8.41
N ILE A 97 2.67 21.49 -7.58
CA ILE A 97 3.13 22.64 -6.81
C ILE A 97 4.53 22.99 -7.30
N ASN A 98 4.60 24.01 -8.15
CA ASN A 98 5.86 24.46 -8.75
C ASN A 98 6.81 25.13 -7.76
N ASP A 99 6.30 25.61 -6.62
CA ASP A 99 7.09 26.21 -5.55
C ASP A 99 6.44 25.91 -4.19
N LEU A 100 7.11 25.08 -3.39
CA LEU A 100 6.64 24.66 -2.07
C LEU A 100 6.64 25.79 -1.04
N SER A 101 7.30 26.93 -1.31
CA SER A 101 7.24 28.11 -0.43
C SER A 101 5.80 28.61 -0.26
N ARG A 102 4.95 28.39 -1.27
CA ARG A 102 3.53 28.77 -1.29
C ARG A 102 2.68 28.02 -0.27
N ILE A 103 3.17 26.88 0.22
CA ILE A 103 2.55 26.09 1.28
C ILE A 103 3.49 25.93 2.49
N GLY A 104 4.55 26.74 2.58
CA GLY A 104 5.47 26.72 3.72
C GLY A 104 6.28 25.43 3.88
N LEU A 105 6.53 24.71 2.78
CA LEU A 105 7.25 23.42 2.76
C LEU A 105 8.53 23.42 1.90
N ASP A 106 8.99 24.57 1.40
CA ASP A 106 10.28 24.65 0.66
C ASP A 106 11.43 24.18 1.57
N GLN A 107 12.15 23.17 1.11
CA GLN A 107 13.27 22.56 1.85
C GLN A 107 12.92 22.15 3.27
N ALA A 108 11.69 21.67 3.48
CA ALA A 108 11.21 21.34 4.82
C ALA A 108 10.51 19.98 4.90
N ILE A 109 10.19 19.35 3.77
CA ILE A 109 9.49 18.05 3.80
C ILE A 109 10.40 16.98 4.39
N SER A 110 9.91 16.30 5.42
CA SER A 110 10.62 15.24 6.16
C SER A 110 9.86 13.91 6.23
N SER A 111 8.55 13.88 5.94
CA SER A 111 7.76 12.63 5.82
C SER A 111 6.56 12.78 4.90
N VAL A 112 6.08 11.68 4.32
CA VAL A 112 4.95 11.65 3.37
C VAL A 112 4.10 10.41 3.60
N ARG A 113 2.76 10.52 3.61
CA ARG A 113 1.85 9.36 3.70
C ARG A 113 0.59 9.52 2.88
N ARG A 114 -0.01 8.41 2.44
CA ARG A 114 -1.27 8.40 1.70
C ARG A 114 -2.44 8.24 2.67
N ILE A 115 -3.47 9.08 2.54
CA ILE A 115 -4.59 9.18 3.49
C ILE A 115 -5.96 8.78 2.90
N ASP A 116 -6.05 8.54 1.59
CA ASP A 116 -7.28 8.06 0.92
C ASP A 116 -7.33 6.54 0.72
N ARG A 117 -6.31 5.81 1.18
CA ARG A 117 -6.44 4.36 1.42
C ARG A 117 -6.93 4.21 2.87
N PRO A 118 -7.76 3.20 3.22
CA PRO A 118 -7.82 2.78 4.62
C PRO A 118 -6.37 2.64 5.08
N ALA A 119 -6.01 3.34 6.15
CA ALA A 119 -4.63 3.50 6.59
C ALA A 119 -3.90 2.20 6.30
N SER A 120 -2.83 2.24 5.50
CA SER A 120 -1.87 1.16 5.53
C SER A 120 -1.56 1.02 7.01
N GLU A 121 -2.10 -0.04 7.62
CA GLU A 121 -1.98 -0.34 9.03
C GLU A 121 -0.51 -0.05 9.37
N PRO A 122 -0.28 0.87 10.34
CA PRO A 122 0.93 1.69 10.42
C PRO A 122 2.10 0.85 9.99
N ALA A 123 2.81 1.26 8.93
CA ALA A 123 4.06 0.63 8.53
C ALA A 123 4.80 0.34 9.83
N ALA A 124 4.85 -0.93 10.21
CA ALA A 124 5.41 -1.35 11.45
C ALA A 124 6.89 -1.09 11.28
N THR A 125 7.30 0.12 11.60
CA THR A 125 8.70 0.51 11.69
C THR A 125 9.03 0.42 13.16
N THR A 126 8.87 -0.78 13.70
CA THR A 126 9.50 -1.15 14.97
C THR A 126 10.06 -2.53 14.73
N GLY A 127 11.22 -2.58 14.05
CA GLY A 127 11.99 -3.82 13.93
C GLY A 127 12.73 -4.10 12.63
N THR A 128 13.60 -3.20 12.16
CA THR A 128 14.70 -3.53 11.19
C THR A 128 14.38 -3.58 9.69
N GLY A 129 13.12 -3.48 9.25
CA GLY A 129 12.80 -3.58 7.81
C GLY A 129 13.05 -4.99 7.26
N SER A 130 12.89 -6.00 8.11
CA SER A 130 13.13 -7.40 7.79
C SER A 130 11.98 -8.01 7.00
N SER A 131 12.28 -8.62 5.86
CA SER A 131 11.28 -9.33 5.04
C SER A 131 10.73 -10.53 5.80
N ILE A 132 9.40 -10.70 5.79
CA ILE A 132 8.73 -11.86 6.38
C ILE A 132 8.87 -13.07 5.44
N VAL A 133 9.41 -14.16 5.97
CA VAL A 133 9.55 -15.45 5.28
C VAL A 133 8.72 -16.51 5.98
N TRP A 134 7.70 -17.01 5.28
CA TRP A 134 6.83 -18.07 5.74
C TRP A 134 7.42 -19.42 5.39
N ASN A 135 7.99 -20.11 6.36
CA ASN A 135 8.49 -21.46 6.21
C ASN A 135 7.37 -22.48 6.46
N THR A 136 7.41 -23.58 5.71
CA THR A 136 6.44 -24.68 5.89
C THR A 136 6.76 -25.55 7.10
N ARG A 137 7.97 -25.43 7.67
CA ARG A 137 8.49 -26.13 8.84
C ARG A 137 9.54 -25.27 9.54
N ARG A 138 9.89 -25.63 10.77
CA ARG A 138 10.99 -25.02 11.52
C ARG A 138 12.32 -25.10 10.76
N PRO A 139 13.03 -23.97 10.53
CA PRO A 139 14.36 -23.97 9.94
C PRO A 139 15.36 -24.78 10.77
N THR A 140 16.26 -25.49 10.10
CA THR A 140 17.33 -26.27 10.77
C THR A 140 18.42 -25.36 11.36
N THR A 141 18.55 -24.15 10.84
CA THR A 141 19.48 -23.12 11.33
C THR A 141 18.68 -21.86 11.62
N LEU A 142 18.80 -21.35 12.85
CA LEU A 142 18.20 -20.09 13.28
C LEU A 142 19.27 -18.99 13.26
N TRP A 143 18.84 -17.75 13.08
CA TRP A 143 19.73 -16.61 13.02
C TRP A 143 20.33 -16.29 14.39
N SER A 144 21.55 -15.75 14.36
CA SER A 144 22.22 -15.25 15.56
C SER A 144 21.51 -13.99 16.08
N LEU A 145 21.02 -14.04 17.31
CA LEU A 145 20.18 -13.01 17.95
C LEU A 145 20.94 -11.75 18.39
N THR A 146 22.25 -11.69 18.17
CA THR A 146 23.14 -10.65 18.72
C THR A 146 22.92 -9.25 18.14
N SER A 147 22.10 -9.12 17.08
CA SER A 147 21.80 -7.85 16.43
C SER A 147 20.34 -7.71 15.98
N ALA A 148 19.44 -8.60 16.41
CA ALA A 148 18.04 -8.55 16.01
C ALA A 148 17.28 -7.55 16.89
N GLY A 149 16.52 -6.64 16.28
CA GLY A 149 15.59 -5.78 16.99
C GLY A 149 14.39 -6.55 17.52
N ASP A 150 13.44 -5.83 18.15
CA ASP A 150 12.11 -6.38 18.43
C ASP A 150 11.32 -6.47 17.13
N CYS A 151 10.97 -7.68 16.69
CA CYS A 151 10.26 -7.94 15.45
C CYS A 151 8.78 -8.29 15.66
N ARG A 152 8.30 -8.30 16.91
CA ARG A 152 6.93 -8.68 17.24
C ARG A 152 5.87 -7.80 16.57
N PRO A 153 6.08 -6.47 16.42
CA PRO A 153 5.14 -5.61 15.67
C PRO A 153 5.01 -6.02 14.20
N ASP A 154 6.11 -6.33 13.53
CA ASP A 154 6.13 -6.75 12.13
C ASP A 154 5.43 -8.09 11.94
N ILE A 155 5.64 -9.02 12.88
CA ILE A 155 4.95 -10.31 12.90
C ILE A 155 3.44 -10.10 13.07
N ARG A 156 3.00 -9.24 14.01
CA ARG A 156 1.57 -8.94 14.20
C ARG A 156 0.92 -8.43 12.92
N ALA A 157 1.56 -7.46 12.26
CA ALA A 157 1.07 -6.90 11.00
C ALA A 157 0.99 -7.99 9.90
N ALA A 158 2.01 -8.83 9.79
CA ALA A 158 2.03 -9.91 8.80
C ALA A 158 0.92 -10.95 9.03
N PHE A 159 0.64 -11.29 10.29
CA PHE A 159 -0.45 -12.20 10.64
C PHE A 159 -1.83 -11.58 10.40
N ALA A 160 -2.02 -10.32 10.78
CA ALA A 160 -3.27 -9.59 10.51
C ALA A 160 -3.56 -9.53 9.00
N GLN A 161 -2.54 -9.29 8.17
CA GLN A 161 -2.66 -9.30 6.71
C GLN A 161 -2.99 -10.69 6.15
N ARG A 162 -2.35 -11.75 6.67
CA ARG A 162 -2.48 -13.11 6.13
C ARG A 162 -3.73 -13.84 6.60
N PHE A 163 -4.15 -13.62 7.84
CA PHE A 163 -5.19 -14.40 8.52
C PHE A 163 -6.36 -13.55 9.03
N GLY A 164 -6.29 -12.22 8.91
CA GLY A 164 -7.28 -11.29 9.46
C GLY A 164 -6.97 -10.89 10.91
N SER A 165 -7.54 -9.77 11.37
CA SER A 165 -7.21 -9.13 12.67
C SER A 165 -7.86 -9.79 13.90
N ALA A 166 -8.59 -10.88 13.74
CA ALA A 166 -9.21 -11.59 14.85
C ALA A 166 -8.15 -12.42 15.61
N GLY A 167 -7.89 -12.06 16.88
CA GLY A 167 -6.96 -12.78 17.75
C GLY A 167 -5.55 -12.17 17.75
N GLU A 168 -5.45 -10.94 18.26
CA GLU A 168 -4.21 -10.19 18.44
C GLU A 168 -3.15 -11.05 19.15
N GLY A 169 -2.30 -11.71 18.37
CA GLY A 169 -1.62 -12.92 18.83
C GLY A 169 -0.77 -12.76 20.09
N ASP A 170 -0.78 -13.83 20.89
CA ASP A 170 -0.07 -13.94 22.15
C ASP A 170 1.37 -14.42 21.91
N PHE A 171 2.34 -13.57 22.23
CA PHE A 171 3.76 -13.88 22.11
C PHE A 171 4.28 -14.52 23.40
N ASP A 172 4.97 -15.65 23.25
CA ASP A 172 5.72 -16.34 24.29
C ASP A 172 7.20 -16.44 23.85
N GLY A 173 8.06 -15.58 24.40
CA GLY A 173 9.48 -15.51 24.05
C GLY A 173 10.09 -14.12 24.15
N GLY A 174 11.29 -13.98 23.59
CA GLY A 174 12.05 -12.75 23.56
C GLY A 174 11.60 -11.80 22.44
N PRO A 175 12.18 -10.58 22.36
CA PRO A 175 11.88 -9.62 21.29
C PRO A 175 12.25 -10.12 19.88
N SER A 176 13.19 -11.07 19.78
CA SER A 176 13.78 -11.49 18.50
C SER A 176 13.53 -12.96 18.17
N ASP A 177 13.00 -13.74 19.10
CA ASP A 177 12.67 -15.15 18.89
C ASP A 177 11.65 -15.64 19.92
N GLY A 178 10.85 -16.64 19.52
CA GLY A 178 9.87 -17.23 20.41
C GLY A 178 8.76 -17.93 19.66
N ARG A 179 7.59 -17.96 20.31
CA ARG A 179 6.35 -18.50 19.79
C ARG A 179 5.25 -17.45 19.79
N LEU A 180 4.33 -17.61 18.85
CA LEU A 180 3.13 -16.79 18.69
C LEU A 180 1.92 -17.72 18.59
N THR A 181 0.89 -17.46 19.38
CA THR A 181 -0.41 -18.12 19.23
C THR A 181 -1.34 -17.22 18.44
N TRP A 182 -1.87 -17.73 17.32
CA TRP A 182 -2.85 -17.04 16.48
C TRP A 182 -3.98 -17.97 16.10
N ASP A 183 -5.23 -17.60 16.43
CA ASP A 183 -6.42 -18.40 16.15
C ASP A 183 -6.29 -19.87 16.62
N GLY A 184 -5.74 -20.05 17.83
CA GLY A 184 -5.51 -21.37 18.43
C GLY A 184 -4.37 -22.19 17.83
N LYS A 185 -3.62 -21.65 16.85
CA LYS A 185 -2.44 -22.29 16.26
C LYS A 185 -1.16 -21.67 16.79
N VAL A 186 -0.15 -22.49 17.04
CA VAL A 186 1.16 -22.05 17.52
C VAL A 186 2.11 -21.91 16.34
N TRP A 187 2.89 -20.84 16.33
CA TRP A 187 3.88 -20.51 15.32
C TRP A 187 5.20 -20.19 15.99
N GLY A 188 6.30 -20.71 15.49
CA GLY A 188 7.62 -20.26 15.89
C GLY A 188 8.07 -19.07 15.06
N TYR A 189 8.84 -18.17 15.65
CA TYR A 189 9.50 -17.09 14.94
C TYR A 189 10.94 -16.91 15.37
N ASN A 190 11.78 -16.47 14.44
CA ASN A 190 13.15 -16.08 14.70
C ASN A 190 13.55 -14.96 13.73
N CYS A 191 14.08 -13.88 14.28
CA CYS A 191 14.31 -12.64 13.57
C CYS A 191 15.79 -12.32 13.46
N ALA A 192 16.15 -11.73 12.33
CA ALA A 192 17.47 -11.20 12.01
C ALA A 192 17.36 -9.77 11.46
N TYR A 193 18.51 -9.14 11.19
CA TYR A 193 18.61 -7.76 10.71
C TYR A 193 17.89 -7.47 9.37
N ARG A 194 17.52 -8.51 8.59
CA ARG A 194 16.83 -8.35 7.29
C ARG A 194 15.79 -9.42 6.97
N GLN A 195 15.60 -10.39 7.85
CA GLN A 195 14.68 -11.50 7.61
C GLN A 195 14.04 -11.93 8.92
N THR A 196 12.74 -12.22 8.85
CA THR A 196 11.97 -12.80 9.94
C THR A 196 11.38 -14.10 9.45
N ASP A 197 11.88 -15.21 9.99
CA ASP A 197 11.37 -16.54 9.66
C ASP A 197 10.23 -16.90 10.60
N ILE A 198 9.12 -17.34 10.01
CA ILE A 198 7.93 -17.79 10.73
C ILE A 198 7.59 -19.19 10.24
N TRP A 199 7.23 -20.10 11.14
CA TRP A 199 6.85 -21.47 10.80
C TRP A 199 5.74 -22.00 11.71
N PRO A 200 4.90 -22.93 11.26
CA PRO A 200 3.96 -23.61 12.14
C PRO A 200 4.72 -24.49 13.14
N GLU A 201 4.30 -24.48 14.40
CA GLU A 201 4.71 -25.48 15.40
C GLU A 201 3.56 -26.50 15.50
N ASP A 202 3.86 -27.72 15.06
CA ASP A 202 2.99 -28.90 15.08
C ASP A 202 2.77 -29.49 16.48
#